data_AF-A0A961XGB5-F1
#
_entry.id   AF-A0A961XGB5-F1
#
_cell.length_a   1.000
_cell.length_b   1.000
_cell.length_c   1.000
_cell.angle_alpha   90.00
_cell.angle_beta   90.00
_cell.angle_gamma   90.00
#
_symmetry.space_group_name_H-M   'P 1'
#
loop_
_entity.id
_entity.type
_entity.pdbx_description
1 polymer ?
#
loop_
_entity_poly.entity_id
_entity_poly.type
_entity_poly.pdbx_seq_one_letter_code
_entity_poly.pdbx_strand_id
1 'polypeptide(L)'
;MPLIKRLCFALAAALLYFSAPSLSLAQVSDTELRLAEVAANELGRAIVSTSSQAQMPRISDPKIAAQFAVMLPESASRGDVPDIAEMARLADLAELSGRMVRAYVLAGTGSNSNAGLNEDGRQMAGRNFITFLPEIATLYDYRVRIAARLSQGGSALRSTLSPDRLEDPAVKEAMLAIDDTVTGVIVSVLGCAADDKIDQNWRLERLTLLQSRVSDFAGLLETKPAQAIADQSLAAAISEQGSPLAVPFKDFALSILR
;
A
#
# COMPACT_ATOMS: atom_id res chain seq x y z
N MET A 1 -16.78 -7.23 13.70
CA MET A 1 -17.11 -6.65 12.36
C MET A 1 -15.84 -6.00 11.85
N PRO A 2 -15.36 -6.28 10.61
CA PRO A 2 -14.09 -5.74 10.14
C PRO A 2 -14.15 -4.21 10.13
N LEU A 3 -13.09 -3.52 10.59
CA LEU A 3 -12.99 -2.05 10.71
C LEU A 3 -13.48 -1.32 9.44
N ILE A 4 -13.28 -1.94 8.27
CA ILE A 4 -13.63 -1.42 6.95
C ILE A 4 -15.15 -1.30 6.71
N LYS A 5 -15.97 -2.18 7.30
CA LYS A 5 -17.43 -2.00 7.26
C LYS A 5 -17.89 -0.77 8.05
N ARG A 6 -17.11 -0.31 9.03
CA ARG A 6 -17.38 0.94 9.76
C ARG A 6 -16.95 2.16 8.94
N LEU A 7 -15.83 2.06 8.23
CA LEU A 7 -15.34 3.05 7.25
C LEU A 7 -16.43 3.45 6.24
N CYS A 8 -17.11 2.48 5.64
CA CYS A 8 -18.16 2.71 4.65
C CYS A 8 -19.45 3.34 5.24
N PHE A 9 -19.83 2.95 6.46
CA PHE A 9 -21.02 3.51 7.12
C PHE A 9 -20.78 4.92 7.68
N ALA A 10 -19.58 5.19 8.17
CA ALA A 10 -19.12 6.50 8.66
C ALA A 10 -19.12 7.56 7.55
N LEU A 11 -18.52 7.25 6.40
CA LEU A 11 -18.41 8.16 5.27
C LEU A 11 -19.74 8.35 4.52
N ALA A 12 -20.57 7.32 4.42
CA ALA A 12 -21.91 7.43 3.83
C ALA A 12 -22.85 8.34 4.64
N ALA A 13 -22.72 8.38 5.97
CA ALA A 13 -23.50 9.26 6.83
C ALA A 13 -23.11 10.74 6.71
N ALA A 14 -21.85 11.04 6.35
CA ALA A 14 -21.38 12.40 6.14
C ALA A 14 -21.81 13.01 4.79
N LEU A 15 -22.20 12.18 3.82
CA LEU A 15 -22.48 12.56 2.43
C LEU A 15 -23.94 12.94 2.12
N LEU A 16 -24.88 12.75 3.05
CA LEU A 16 -26.29 13.10 2.82
C LEU A 16 -26.58 14.62 2.77
N TYR A 17 -25.56 15.49 2.88
CA TYR A 17 -25.75 16.94 2.95
C TYR A 17 -25.04 17.78 1.88
N PHE A 18 -24.29 17.19 0.95
CA PHE A 18 -23.58 17.96 -0.09
C PHE A 18 -23.90 17.46 -1.50
N SER A 19 -25.02 17.93 -2.05
CA SER A 19 -25.29 17.89 -3.49
C SER A 19 -24.76 19.18 -4.13
N ALA A 20 -23.48 19.18 -4.53
CA ALA A 20 -22.92 20.20 -5.41
C ALA A 20 -22.83 19.65 -6.86
N PRO A 21 -23.05 20.49 -7.90
CA PRO A 21 -23.05 20.05 -9.28
C PRO A 21 -21.63 19.67 -9.72
N SER A 22 -21.49 18.45 -10.23
CA SER A 22 -20.22 17.85 -10.66
C SER A 22 -19.78 18.43 -12.01
N LEU A 23 -18.66 19.16 -12.04
CA LEU A 23 -17.90 19.36 -13.26
C LEU A 23 -17.19 18.04 -13.59
N SER A 24 -17.55 17.41 -14.70
CA SER A 24 -16.93 16.17 -15.17
C SER A 24 -15.53 16.49 -15.70
N LEU A 25 -14.54 16.33 -14.83
CA LEU A 25 -13.12 16.23 -15.16
C LEU A 25 -12.66 14.79 -14.92
N ALA A 26 -11.64 14.34 -15.62
CA ALA A 26 -11.33 12.93 -15.86
C ALA A 26 -10.98 12.15 -14.58
N GLN A 27 -12.02 11.62 -13.93
CA GLN A 27 -11.93 10.60 -12.89
C GLN A 27 -11.20 9.36 -13.43
N VAL A 28 -10.46 8.67 -12.55
CA VAL A 28 -10.02 7.29 -12.84
C VAL A 28 -11.26 6.51 -13.29
N SER A 29 -11.19 5.84 -14.44
CA SER A 29 -12.36 5.18 -15.00
C SER A 29 -12.89 4.18 -13.98
N ASP A 30 -14.12 4.38 -13.50
CA ASP A 30 -14.81 3.46 -12.58
C ASP A 30 -14.80 2.01 -13.11
N THR A 31 -14.70 1.85 -14.42
CA THR A 31 -14.52 0.54 -15.08
C THR A 31 -13.16 -0.08 -14.79
N GLU A 32 -12.08 0.69 -14.82
CA GLU A 32 -10.72 0.20 -14.55
C GLU A 32 -10.56 -0.22 -13.08
N LEU A 33 -11.10 0.55 -12.15
CA LEU A 33 -11.08 0.18 -10.72
C LEU A 33 -11.87 -1.10 -10.46
N ARG A 34 -13.05 -1.26 -11.07
CA ARG A 34 -13.83 -2.51 -10.98
C ARG A 34 -13.10 -3.69 -11.61
N LEU A 35 -12.43 -3.50 -12.74
CA LEU A 35 -11.62 -4.56 -13.35
C LEU A 35 -10.43 -4.95 -12.46
N ALA A 36 -9.78 -3.97 -11.83
CA ALA A 36 -8.71 -4.21 -10.87
C ALA A 36 -9.22 -5.00 -9.65
N GLU A 37 -10.39 -4.65 -9.11
CA GLU A 37 -11.04 -5.39 -8.02
C GLU A 37 -11.35 -6.84 -8.40
N VAL A 38 -11.90 -7.07 -9.59
CA VAL A 38 -12.19 -8.43 -10.07
C VAL A 38 -10.89 -9.23 -10.21
N ALA A 39 -9.87 -8.67 -10.87
CA ALA A 39 -8.58 -9.32 -11.06
C ALA A 39 -7.89 -9.62 -9.72
N ALA A 40 -7.92 -8.67 -8.79
CA ALA A 40 -7.37 -8.86 -7.46
C ALA A 40 -8.13 -9.94 -6.68
N ASN A 41 -9.46 -10.00 -6.78
CA ASN A 41 -10.24 -11.05 -6.11
C ASN A 41 -10.03 -12.43 -6.74
N GLU A 42 -9.86 -12.52 -8.04
CA GLU A 42 -9.50 -13.78 -8.72
C GLU A 42 -8.12 -14.26 -8.32
N LEU A 43 -7.11 -13.39 -8.38
CA LEU A 43 -5.75 -13.70 -7.99
C LEU A 43 -5.66 -14.05 -6.50
N GLY A 44 -6.38 -13.31 -5.65
CA GLY A 44 -6.45 -13.58 -4.21
C GLY A 44 -7.06 -14.95 -3.90
N ARG A 45 -8.12 -15.35 -4.63
CA ARG A 45 -8.69 -16.70 -4.52
C ARG A 45 -7.71 -17.78 -4.96
N ALA A 46 -7.00 -17.57 -6.07
CA ALA A 46 -5.98 -18.50 -6.55
C ALA A 46 -4.87 -18.68 -5.50
N ILE A 47 -4.33 -17.58 -4.98
CA ILE A 47 -3.31 -17.53 -3.93
C ILE A 47 -3.75 -18.28 -2.67
N VAL A 48 -4.98 -18.03 -2.18
CA VAL A 48 -5.49 -18.71 -0.98
C VAL A 48 -5.65 -20.20 -1.22
N SER A 49 -6.15 -20.60 -2.39
CA SER A 49 -6.37 -22.02 -2.73
C SER A 49 -5.08 -22.84 -2.75
N THR A 50 -3.93 -22.21 -3.01
CA THR A 50 -2.62 -22.86 -3.09
C THR A 50 -1.73 -22.60 -1.88
N SER A 51 -2.16 -21.74 -0.95
CA SER A 51 -1.33 -21.26 0.18
C SER A 51 -0.80 -22.37 1.09
N SER A 52 -1.50 -23.50 1.19
CA SER A 52 -1.07 -24.67 1.95
C SER A 52 -0.14 -25.62 1.18
N GLN A 53 0.05 -25.44 -0.12
CA GLN A 53 0.75 -26.40 -1.01
C GLN A 53 2.04 -25.86 -1.64
N ALA A 54 2.55 -24.69 -1.22
CA ALA A 54 3.75 -24.01 -1.76
C ALA A 54 3.73 -23.71 -3.28
N GLN A 55 2.72 -24.15 -4.03
CA GLN A 55 2.52 -23.89 -5.45
C GLN A 55 1.78 -22.58 -5.68
N MET A 56 2.40 -21.48 -5.24
CA MET A 56 1.83 -20.15 -5.41
C MET A 56 1.81 -19.73 -6.89
N PRO A 57 0.79 -19.00 -7.36
CA PRO A 57 0.77 -18.42 -8.70
C PRO A 57 2.04 -17.60 -8.98
N ARG A 58 2.64 -17.79 -10.15
CA ARG A 58 3.90 -17.11 -10.53
C ARG A 58 3.67 -16.11 -11.65
N ILE A 59 4.30 -14.94 -11.57
CA ILE A 59 4.20 -13.91 -12.62
C ILE A 59 4.84 -14.35 -13.94
N SER A 60 5.66 -15.41 -13.92
CA SER A 60 6.17 -16.04 -15.15
C SER A 60 5.10 -16.80 -15.94
N ASP A 61 3.96 -17.14 -15.34
CA ASP A 61 2.80 -17.65 -16.06
C ASP A 61 2.08 -16.47 -16.75
N PRO A 62 1.90 -16.50 -18.09
CA PRO A 62 1.24 -15.41 -18.82
C PRO A 62 -0.16 -15.04 -18.33
N LYS A 63 -0.93 -16.01 -17.82
CA LYS A 63 -2.28 -15.74 -17.28
C LYS A 63 -2.20 -14.97 -15.97
N ILE A 64 -1.27 -15.33 -15.10
CA ILE A 64 -1.03 -14.65 -13.83
C ILE A 64 -0.42 -13.27 -14.08
N ALA A 65 0.52 -13.14 -15.02
CA ALA A 65 1.06 -11.86 -15.46
C ALA A 65 -0.04 -10.90 -15.92
N ALA A 66 -0.99 -11.39 -16.73
CA ALA A 66 -2.13 -10.59 -17.17
C ALA A 66 -3.02 -10.14 -16.00
N GLN A 67 -3.25 -10.99 -15.01
CA GLN A 67 -4.00 -10.61 -13.80
C GLN A 67 -3.29 -9.53 -12.98
N PHE A 68 -1.98 -9.65 -12.79
CA PHE A 68 -1.18 -8.61 -12.13
C PHE A 68 -1.24 -7.28 -12.89
N ALA A 69 -1.13 -7.30 -14.22
CA ALA A 69 -1.21 -6.10 -15.05
C ALA A 69 -2.57 -5.40 -14.93
N VAL A 70 -3.68 -6.15 -14.87
CA VAL A 70 -5.03 -5.59 -14.71
C VAL A 70 -5.28 -5.08 -13.29
N MET A 71 -4.74 -5.75 -12.26
CA MET A 71 -4.80 -5.27 -10.87
C MET A 71 -4.02 -3.97 -10.68
N LEU A 72 -3.02 -3.71 -11.53
CA LEU A 72 -2.13 -2.55 -11.52
C LEU A 72 -2.45 -1.56 -12.65
N PRO A 73 -3.68 -1.05 -12.83
CA PRO A 73 -3.93 -0.14 -13.93
C PRO A 73 -3.09 1.12 -13.71
N GLU A 74 -2.35 1.57 -14.74
CA GLU A 74 -1.54 2.79 -14.62
C GLU A 74 -2.40 4.01 -14.23
N SER A 75 -3.68 4.00 -14.59
CA SER A 75 -4.67 4.99 -14.17
C SER A 75 -4.93 5.00 -12.67
N ALA A 76 -4.78 3.89 -11.94
CA ALA A 76 -4.81 3.93 -10.47
C ALA A 76 -3.60 4.70 -9.88
N SER A 77 -2.64 5.13 -10.70
CA SER A 77 -1.51 5.97 -10.29
C SER A 77 -1.51 7.37 -10.92
N ARG A 78 -2.54 7.72 -11.69
CA ARG A 78 -2.69 8.97 -12.44
C ARG A 78 -4.16 9.42 -12.44
N GLY A 79 -4.42 10.67 -12.11
CA GLY A 79 -5.76 11.22 -12.19
C GLY A 79 -5.99 12.32 -11.17
N ASP A 80 -7.19 12.89 -11.20
CA ASP A 80 -7.63 13.87 -10.21
C ASP A 80 -7.64 13.27 -8.81
N VAL A 81 -7.63 14.10 -7.77
CA VAL A 81 -7.74 13.66 -6.37
C VAL A 81 -8.92 12.69 -6.21
N PRO A 82 -8.73 11.50 -5.59
CA PRO A 82 -9.80 10.53 -5.49
C PRO A 82 -10.93 11.04 -4.60
N ASP A 83 -12.17 10.81 -5.02
CA ASP A 83 -13.32 11.07 -4.16
C ASP A 83 -13.46 10.02 -3.04
N ILE A 84 -14.42 10.21 -2.15
CA ILE A 84 -14.65 9.31 -1.01
C ILE A 84 -14.93 7.86 -1.44
N ALA A 85 -15.71 7.68 -2.50
CA ALA A 85 -16.07 6.34 -2.97
C ALA A 85 -14.84 5.65 -3.60
N GLU A 86 -14.03 6.39 -4.35
CA GLU A 86 -12.76 5.93 -4.88
C GLU A 86 -11.78 5.57 -3.76
N MET A 87 -11.65 6.42 -2.72
CA MET A 87 -10.80 6.13 -1.56
C MET A 87 -11.19 4.83 -0.84
N ALA A 88 -12.48 4.55 -0.68
CA ALA A 88 -12.93 3.31 -0.05
C ALA A 88 -12.49 2.08 -0.86
N ARG A 89 -12.63 2.12 -2.19
CA ARG A 89 -12.19 1.03 -3.08
C ARG A 89 -10.67 0.88 -3.09
N LEU A 90 -9.95 1.98 -3.11
CA LEU A 90 -8.49 1.99 -2.98
C LEU A 90 -8.04 1.35 -1.66
N ALA A 91 -8.71 1.63 -0.55
CA ALA A 91 -8.42 1.00 0.74
C ALA A 91 -8.66 -0.52 0.70
N ASP A 92 -9.74 -0.98 0.07
CA ASP A 92 -10.01 -2.42 -0.11
C ASP A 92 -8.92 -3.11 -0.96
N LEU A 93 -8.48 -2.45 -2.03
CA LEU A 93 -7.39 -2.94 -2.89
C LEU A 93 -6.04 -2.97 -2.15
N ALA A 94 -5.75 -1.97 -1.31
CA ALA A 94 -4.56 -1.94 -0.45
C ALA A 94 -4.58 -3.09 0.57
N GLU A 95 -5.74 -3.37 1.16
CA GLU A 95 -5.88 -4.48 2.10
C GLU A 95 -5.69 -5.83 1.40
N LEU A 96 -6.34 -6.02 0.25
CA LEU A 96 -6.29 -7.25 -0.53
C LEU A 96 -4.86 -7.56 -1.00
N SER A 97 -4.15 -6.57 -1.55
CA SER A 97 -2.75 -6.72 -1.92
C SER A 97 -1.85 -7.02 -0.71
N GLY A 98 -2.12 -6.41 0.45
CA GLY A 98 -1.44 -6.76 1.71
C GLY A 98 -1.68 -8.20 2.15
N ARG A 99 -2.89 -8.74 1.95
CA ARG A 99 -3.19 -10.16 2.19
C ARG A 99 -2.45 -11.06 1.22
N MET A 100 -2.33 -10.67 -0.05
CA MET A 100 -1.56 -11.42 -1.05
C MET A 100 -0.07 -11.48 -0.69
N VAL A 101 0.56 -10.36 -0.32
CA VAL A 101 1.96 -10.35 0.13
C VAL A 101 2.15 -11.32 1.29
N ARG A 102 1.27 -11.27 2.29
CA ARG A 102 1.31 -12.21 3.42
C ARG A 102 1.17 -13.66 2.96
N ALA A 103 0.28 -13.96 2.04
CA ALA A 103 0.07 -15.31 1.56
C ALA A 103 1.29 -15.86 0.80
N TYR A 104 1.99 -15.04 -0.01
CA TYR A 104 3.27 -15.43 -0.62
C TYR A 104 4.34 -15.69 0.44
N VAL A 105 4.51 -14.80 1.40
CA VAL A 105 5.50 -14.95 2.48
C VAL A 105 5.20 -16.18 3.34
N LEU A 106 3.94 -16.44 3.66
CA LEU A 106 3.53 -17.52 4.55
C LEU A 106 3.24 -18.85 3.84
N ALA A 107 3.44 -18.94 2.53
CA ALA A 107 3.14 -20.14 1.75
C ALA A 107 3.84 -21.38 2.31
N GLY A 108 3.08 -22.44 2.58
CA GLY A 108 3.62 -23.70 3.11
C GLY A 108 4.14 -23.65 4.57
N THR A 109 4.07 -22.50 5.25
CA THR A 109 4.54 -22.37 6.65
C THR A 109 3.62 -23.04 7.68
N GLY A 110 2.39 -23.41 7.28
CA GLY A 110 1.36 -23.89 8.19
C GLY A 110 0.71 -22.81 9.06
N SER A 111 1.07 -21.54 8.88
CA SER A 111 0.50 -20.39 9.59
C SER A 111 -0.13 -19.38 8.63
N ASN A 112 -1.13 -18.65 9.12
CA ASN A 112 -1.72 -17.49 8.44
C ASN A 112 -1.26 -16.15 9.05
N SER A 113 -0.34 -16.19 10.02
CA SER A 113 0.19 -15.01 10.73
C SER A 113 1.67 -15.17 11.08
N ASN A 114 2.44 -14.09 10.92
CA ASN A 114 3.84 -14.02 11.34
C ASN A 114 4.02 -14.33 12.84
N ALA A 115 3.08 -13.88 13.68
CA ALA A 115 3.14 -14.09 15.13
C ALA A 115 2.98 -15.57 15.53
N GLY A 116 2.38 -16.39 14.66
CA GLY A 116 2.19 -17.82 14.88
C GLY A 116 3.32 -18.69 14.33
N LEU A 117 4.39 -18.11 13.77
CA LEU A 117 5.48 -18.88 13.18
C LEU A 117 6.42 -19.45 14.25
N ASN A 118 6.68 -20.75 14.16
CA ASN A 118 7.83 -21.38 14.81
C ASN A 118 9.13 -21.02 14.07
N GLU A 119 10.28 -21.51 14.53
CA GLU A 119 11.58 -21.19 13.91
C GLU A 119 11.67 -21.63 12.45
N ASP A 120 11.28 -22.87 12.15
CA ASP A 120 11.27 -23.39 10.77
C ASP A 120 10.35 -22.58 9.86
N GLY A 121 9.19 -22.16 10.38
CA GLY A 121 8.23 -21.32 9.70
C GLY A 121 8.79 -19.93 9.41
N ARG A 122 9.55 -19.32 10.34
CA ARG A 122 10.26 -18.04 10.09
C ARG A 122 11.31 -18.17 9.01
N GLN A 123 12.10 -19.25 9.04
CA GLN A 123 13.11 -19.49 8.01
C GLN A 123 12.47 -19.74 6.64
N MET A 124 11.37 -20.50 6.60
CA MET A 124 10.60 -20.72 5.38
C MET A 124 10.00 -19.41 4.86
N ALA A 125 9.46 -18.56 5.73
CA ALA A 125 8.94 -17.26 5.35
C ALA A 125 10.02 -16.35 4.72
N GLY A 126 11.23 -16.35 5.28
CA GLY A 126 12.38 -15.67 4.68
C GLY A 126 12.75 -16.22 3.30
N ARG A 127 12.78 -17.56 3.15
CA ARG A 127 13.02 -18.19 1.83
C ARG A 127 11.92 -17.87 0.82
N ASN A 128 10.66 -17.87 1.25
CA ASN A 128 9.52 -17.52 0.41
C ASN A 128 9.60 -16.08 -0.08
N PHE A 129 9.98 -15.15 0.79
CA PHE A 129 10.17 -13.75 0.40
C PHE A 129 11.12 -13.63 -0.78
N ILE A 130 12.28 -14.31 -0.71
CA ILE A 130 13.27 -14.33 -1.80
C ILE A 130 12.74 -15.09 -3.03
N THR A 131 12.07 -16.22 -2.81
CA THR A 131 11.55 -17.09 -3.88
C THR A 131 10.47 -16.41 -4.72
N PHE A 132 9.63 -15.58 -4.08
CA PHE A 132 8.49 -14.88 -4.69
C PHE A 132 8.76 -13.37 -4.85
N LEU A 133 10.04 -12.99 -4.89
CA LEU A 133 10.47 -11.59 -4.94
C LEU A 133 9.87 -10.81 -6.13
N PRO A 134 9.72 -11.37 -7.36
CA PRO A 134 9.03 -10.67 -8.46
C PRO A 134 7.56 -10.37 -8.17
N GLU A 135 6.82 -11.34 -7.60
CA GLU A 135 5.40 -11.17 -7.26
C GLU A 135 5.24 -10.17 -6.11
N ILE A 136 6.08 -10.28 -5.09
CA ILE A 136 6.11 -9.38 -3.93
C ILE A 136 6.48 -7.96 -4.37
N ALA A 137 7.44 -7.78 -5.30
CA ALA A 137 7.78 -6.48 -5.88
C ALA A 137 6.55 -5.80 -6.48
N THR A 138 5.87 -6.54 -7.35
CA THR A 138 4.68 -6.11 -8.08
C THR A 138 3.58 -5.66 -7.12
N LEU A 139 3.38 -6.41 -6.02
CA LEU A 139 2.41 -6.08 -4.98
C LEU A 139 2.83 -4.86 -4.15
N TYR A 140 4.11 -4.72 -3.80
CA TYR A 140 4.59 -3.53 -3.08
C TYR A 140 4.43 -2.28 -3.93
N ASP A 141 4.74 -2.36 -5.22
CA ASP A 141 4.57 -1.24 -6.15
C ASP A 141 3.13 -0.78 -6.24
N TYR A 142 2.22 -1.76 -6.29
CA TYR A 142 0.81 -1.49 -6.26
C TYR A 142 0.42 -0.73 -5.00
N ARG A 143 0.87 -1.23 -3.84
CA ARG A 143 0.55 -0.66 -2.54
C ARG A 143 1.10 0.75 -2.38
N VAL A 144 2.31 1.03 -2.88
CA VAL A 144 2.88 2.39 -2.87
C VAL A 144 2.02 3.35 -3.71
N ARG A 145 1.60 2.92 -4.90
CA ARG A 145 0.73 3.73 -5.78
C ARG A 145 -0.63 3.99 -5.15
N ILE A 146 -1.26 2.97 -4.56
CA ILE A 146 -2.53 3.13 -3.85
C ILE A 146 -2.37 4.04 -2.64
N ALA A 147 -1.33 3.85 -1.82
CA ALA A 147 -1.07 4.70 -0.67
C ALA A 147 -0.90 6.16 -1.07
N ALA A 148 -0.24 6.44 -2.20
CA ALA A 148 -0.07 7.80 -2.70
C ALA A 148 -1.43 8.43 -3.05
N ARG A 149 -2.33 7.68 -3.70
CA ARG A 149 -3.70 8.13 -4.00
C ARG A 149 -4.53 8.36 -2.74
N LEU A 150 -4.52 7.40 -1.81
CA LEU A 150 -5.18 7.55 -0.52
C LEU A 150 -4.68 8.78 0.23
N SER A 151 -3.38 9.07 0.14
CA SER A 151 -2.77 10.26 0.73
C SER A 151 -3.26 11.56 0.10
N GLN A 152 -3.32 11.62 -1.24
CA GLN A 152 -3.90 12.76 -1.96
C GLN A 152 -5.36 13.01 -1.56
N GLY A 153 -6.18 11.95 -1.53
CA GLY A 153 -7.59 12.04 -1.13
C GLY A 153 -7.78 12.46 0.33
N GLY A 154 -7.01 11.86 1.24
CA GLY A 154 -7.04 12.21 2.66
C GLY A 154 -6.61 13.67 2.91
N SER A 155 -5.56 14.14 2.24
CA SER A 155 -5.11 15.53 2.34
C SER A 155 -6.16 16.52 1.81
N ALA A 156 -6.79 16.20 0.67
CA ALA A 156 -7.89 17.01 0.13
C ALA A 156 -9.13 17.00 1.03
N LEU A 157 -9.49 15.86 1.61
CA LEU A 157 -10.57 15.77 2.57
C LEU A 157 -10.28 16.64 3.81
N ARG A 158 -9.04 16.57 4.33
CA ARG A 158 -8.62 17.37 5.48
C ARG A 158 -8.67 18.88 5.20
N SER A 159 -8.33 19.31 3.99
CA SER A 159 -8.33 20.73 3.61
C SER A 159 -9.71 21.30 3.27
N THR A 160 -10.69 20.45 2.92
CA THR A 160 -12.03 20.87 2.51
C THR A 160 -13.08 20.78 3.62
N LEU A 161 -12.87 19.93 4.63
CA LEU A 161 -13.77 19.81 5.76
C LEU A 161 -13.57 20.94 6.78
N SER A 162 -14.67 21.40 7.38
CA SER A 162 -14.62 22.33 8.51
C SER A 162 -14.04 21.65 9.77
N PRO A 163 -13.48 22.42 10.73
CA PRO A 163 -12.95 21.85 11.98
C PRO A 163 -13.95 20.94 12.70
N ASP A 164 -15.22 21.37 12.84
CA ASP A 164 -16.26 20.55 13.49
C ASP A 164 -16.52 19.20 12.79
N ARG A 165 -16.32 19.12 11.47
CA ARG A 165 -16.51 17.88 10.70
C ARG A 165 -15.29 16.99 10.78
N LEU A 166 -14.09 17.55 10.91
CA LEU A 166 -12.89 16.79 11.23
C LEU A 166 -12.95 16.20 12.65
N GLU A 167 -13.70 16.83 13.55
CA GLU A 167 -13.93 16.33 14.90
C GLU A 167 -14.96 15.20 14.99
N ASP A 168 -15.73 14.96 13.92
CA ASP A 168 -16.69 13.87 13.84
C ASP A 168 -15.96 12.52 14.03
N PRO A 169 -16.41 11.65 14.98
CA PRO A 169 -15.74 10.40 15.27
C PRO A 169 -15.56 9.49 14.05
N ALA A 170 -16.51 9.51 13.13
CA ALA A 170 -16.51 8.68 11.92
C ALA A 170 -15.48 9.18 10.90
N VAL A 171 -15.34 10.50 10.77
CA VAL A 171 -14.30 11.12 9.94
C VAL A 171 -12.91 10.87 10.53
N LYS A 172 -12.75 11.00 11.85
CA LYS A 172 -11.49 10.69 12.54
C LYS A 172 -11.06 9.25 12.35
N GLU A 173 -11.96 8.28 12.56
CA GLU A 173 -11.67 6.86 12.36
C GLU A 173 -11.22 6.59 10.92
N ALA A 174 -11.85 7.24 9.94
CA ALA A 174 -11.47 7.10 8.55
C ALA A 174 -10.10 7.71 8.22
N MET A 175 -9.82 8.93 8.70
CA MET A 175 -8.53 9.58 8.51
C MET A 175 -7.39 8.78 9.16
N LEU A 176 -7.59 8.27 10.37
CA LEU A 176 -6.62 7.41 11.04
C LEU A 176 -6.35 6.13 10.26
N ALA A 177 -7.39 5.50 9.70
CA ALA A 177 -7.22 4.29 8.88
C ALA A 177 -6.42 4.55 7.59
N ILE A 178 -6.61 5.73 6.99
CA ILE A 178 -5.81 6.17 5.83
C ILE A 178 -4.35 6.39 6.27
N ASP A 179 -4.12 7.13 7.34
CA ASP A 179 -2.78 7.42 7.88
C ASP A 179 -2.03 6.12 8.23
N ASP A 180 -2.69 5.17 8.89
CA ASP A 180 -2.14 3.85 9.24
C ASP A 180 -1.81 3.03 7.98
N THR A 181 -2.68 3.07 6.96
CA THR A 181 -2.44 2.35 5.70
C THR A 181 -1.25 2.93 4.96
N VAL A 182 -1.17 4.25 4.82
CA VAL A 182 -0.06 4.95 4.15
C VAL A 182 1.26 4.70 4.90
N THR A 183 1.26 4.92 6.22
CA THR A 183 2.43 4.68 7.08
C THR A 183 2.87 3.23 7.00
N GLY A 184 1.94 2.28 7.12
CA GLY A 184 2.25 0.86 7.08
C GLY A 184 2.87 0.42 5.75
N VAL A 185 2.44 0.99 4.62
CA VAL A 185 3.06 0.73 3.31
C VAL A 185 4.49 1.27 3.26
N ILE A 186 4.70 2.53 3.64
CA ILE A 186 6.03 3.17 3.64
C ILE A 186 7.00 2.38 4.51
N VAL A 187 6.62 2.11 5.76
CA VAL A 187 7.43 1.36 6.74
C VAL A 187 7.75 -0.05 6.22
N SER A 188 6.79 -0.72 5.57
CA SER A 188 7.02 -2.06 5.02
C SER A 188 8.03 -2.02 3.87
N VAL A 189 7.96 -1.03 2.97
CA VAL A 189 8.92 -0.89 1.87
C VAL A 189 10.30 -0.53 2.40
N LEU A 190 10.41 0.42 3.34
CA LEU A 190 11.69 0.77 3.97
C LEU A 190 12.30 -0.42 4.70
N GLY A 191 11.50 -1.19 5.44
CA GLY A 191 11.95 -2.39 6.15
C GLY A 191 12.50 -3.45 5.19
N CYS A 192 11.83 -3.71 4.07
CA CYS A 192 12.34 -4.64 3.06
C CYS A 192 13.57 -4.06 2.36
N ALA A 193 13.54 -2.78 1.96
CA ALA A 193 14.68 -2.15 1.30
C ALA A 193 15.92 -2.07 2.19
N ALA A 194 15.80 -2.22 3.51
CA ALA A 194 16.92 -2.23 4.46
C ALA A 194 17.51 -3.63 4.71
N ASP A 195 16.88 -4.71 4.20
CA ASP A 195 17.38 -6.08 4.34
C ASP A 195 18.46 -6.38 3.30
N ASP A 196 19.68 -6.68 3.77
CA ASP A 196 20.87 -6.94 2.94
C ASP A 196 20.81 -8.27 2.18
N LYS A 197 19.86 -9.14 2.50
CA LYS A 197 19.64 -10.43 1.81
C LYS A 197 18.80 -10.28 0.54
N ILE A 198 18.20 -9.12 0.33
CA ILE A 198 17.41 -8.82 -0.86
C ILE A 198 18.33 -8.23 -1.93
N ASP A 199 18.08 -8.58 -3.19
CA ASP A 199 18.83 -8.06 -4.32
C ASP A 199 18.90 -6.53 -4.33
N GLN A 200 20.09 -5.97 -4.53
CA GLN A 200 20.33 -4.53 -4.45
C GLN A 200 19.50 -3.74 -5.47
N ASN A 201 19.34 -4.25 -6.70
CA ASN A 201 18.57 -3.55 -7.72
C ASN A 201 17.09 -3.52 -7.33
N TRP A 202 16.56 -4.63 -6.82
CA TRP A 202 15.20 -4.66 -6.26
C TRP A 202 15.00 -3.58 -5.20
N ARG A 203 15.92 -3.50 -4.23
CA ARG A 203 15.87 -2.52 -3.13
C ARG A 203 15.91 -1.09 -3.66
N LEU A 204 16.80 -0.82 -4.60
CA LEU A 204 16.96 0.50 -5.22
C LEU A 204 15.72 0.94 -5.99
N GLU A 205 15.11 0.03 -6.77
CA GLU A 205 13.90 0.34 -7.53
C GLU A 205 12.73 0.70 -6.60
N ARG A 206 12.57 0.00 -5.47
CA ARG A 206 11.48 0.30 -4.53
C ARG A 206 11.70 1.61 -3.79
N LEU A 207 12.94 1.93 -3.41
CA LEU A 207 13.28 3.24 -2.87
C LEU A 207 13.05 4.36 -3.88
N THR A 208 13.39 4.13 -5.15
CA THR A 208 13.16 5.09 -6.24
C THR A 208 11.68 5.35 -6.43
N LEU A 209 10.85 4.29 -6.42
CA LEU A 209 9.41 4.43 -6.50
C LEU A 209 8.86 5.21 -5.30
N LEU A 210 9.28 4.88 -4.08
CA LEU A 210 8.86 5.56 -2.87
C LEU A 210 9.23 7.05 -2.89
N GLN A 211 10.46 7.37 -3.31
CA GLN A 211 10.94 8.74 -3.50
C GLN A 211 10.12 9.50 -4.54
N SER A 212 9.77 8.86 -5.66
CA SER A 212 8.96 9.51 -6.72
C SER A 212 7.55 9.91 -6.25
N ARG A 213 7.09 9.36 -5.13
CA ARG A 213 5.76 9.60 -4.54
C ARG A 213 5.81 10.37 -3.22
N VAL A 214 6.99 10.82 -2.78
CA VAL A 214 7.16 11.43 -1.46
C VAL A 214 6.27 12.67 -1.24
N SER A 215 6.08 13.48 -2.28
CA SER A 215 5.19 14.65 -2.22
C SER A 215 3.72 14.29 -2.03
N ASP A 216 3.30 13.12 -2.52
CA ASP A 216 1.94 12.63 -2.33
C ASP A 216 1.70 12.26 -0.85
N PHE A 217 2.72 11.74 -0.16
CA PHE A 217 2.66 11.35 1.25
C PHE A 217 2.76 12.53 2.22
N ALA A 218 3.66 13.48 1.94
CA ALA A 218 3.96 14.59 2.84
C ALA A 218 2.73 15.46 3.16
N GLY A 219 1.79 15.60 2.21
CA GLY A 219 0.58 16.40 2.41
C GLY A 219 -0.45 15.81 3.37
N LEU A 220 -0.32 14.52 3.73
CA LEU A 220 -1.22 13.84 4.66
C LEU A 220 -0.56 13.59 6.02
N LEU A 221 0.68 13.13 6.03
CA LEU A 221 1.33 12.67 7.25
C LEU A 221 1.53 13.81 8.24
N GLU A 222 1.05 13.62 9.47
CA GLU A 222 1.38 14.53 10.56
C GLU A 222 2.88 14.47 10.91
N THR A 223 3.38 15.52 11.59
CA THR A 223 4.81 15.67 11.91
C THR A 223 5.39 14.45 12.63
N LYS A 224 4.64 13.83 13.55
CA LYS A 224 5.14 12.69 14.34
C LYS A 224 5.28 11.41 13.50
N PRO A 225 4.27 10.94 12.75
CA PRO A 225 4.44 9.86 11.78
C PRO A 225 5.54 10.12 10.75
N ALA A 226 5.59 11.32 10.18
CA ALA A 226 6.62 11.72 9.22
C ALA A 226 8.04 11.61 9.83
N GLN A 227 8.22 12.07 11.07
CA GLN A 227 9.49 11.95 11.79
C GLN A 227 9.88 10.50 12.03
N ALA A 228 8.95 9.65 12.48
CA ALA A 228 9.24 8.22 12.70
C ALA A 228 9.70 7.51 11.41
N ILE A 229 9.05 7.82 10.28
CA ILE A 229 9.43 7.32 8.95
C ILE A 229 10.82 7.84 8.56
N ALA A 230 11.08 9.13 8.76
CA ALA A 230 12.37 9.74 8.45
C ALA A 230 13.51 9.12 9.28
N ASP A 231 13.29 8.91 10.58
CA ASP A 231 14.26 8.29 11.48
C ASP A 231 14.58 6.85 11.05
N GLN A 232 13.55 6.06 10.70
CA GLN A 232 13.75 4.72 10.16
C GLN A 232 14.57 4.74 8.86
N SER A 233 14.25 5.64 7.95
CA SER A 233 14.95 5.78 6.68
C SER A 233 16.41 6.24 6.89
N LEU A 234 16.68 7.14 7.84
CA LEU A 234 18.04 7.54 8.20
C LEU A 234 18.83 6.40 8.86
N ALA A 235 18.21 5.61 9.73
CA ALA A 235 18.84 4.43 10.31
C ALA A 235 19.25 3.41 9.23
N ALA A 236 18.40 3.20 8.23
CA ALA A 236 18.73 2.39 7.06
C ALA A 236 19.86 3.00 6.23
N ALA A 237 19.86 4.32 6.00
CA ALA A 237 20.94 5.02 5.29
C ALA A 237 22.31 4.84 5.98
N ILE A 238 22.35 4.89 7.31
CA ILE A 238 23.56 4.67 8.11
C ILE A 238 24.04 3.22 7.96
N SER A 239 23.13 2.26 8.01
CA SER A 239 23.46 0.84 7.85
C SER A 239 23.99 0.51 6.45
N GLU A 240 23.56 1.28 5.45
CA GLU A 240 23.98 1.18 4.05
C GLU A 240 25.19 2.05 3.69
N GLN A 241 25.96 2.55 4.66
CA GLN A 241 27.08 3.45 4.37
C GLN A 241 28.07 2.85 3.35
N GLY A 242 28.30 3.58 2.25
CA GLY A 242 29.16 3.14 1.13
C GLY A 242 28.43 2.33 0.05
N SER A 243 27.16 1.98 0.26
CA SER A 243 26.28 1.40 -0.74
C SER A 243 25.56 2.49 -1.55
N PRO A 244 25.28 2.25 -2.85
CA PRO A 244 24.33 3.04 -3.66
C PRO A 244 22.96 3.29 -3.01
N LEU A 245 22.56 2.50 -2.00
CA LEU A 245 21.27 2.64 -1.32
C LEU A 245 21.24 3.74 -0.25
N ALA A 246 22.39 4.15 0.31
CA ALA A 246 22.43 5.14 1.39
C ALA A 246 21.85 6.50 0.99
N VAL A 247 22.13 6.95 -0.25
CA VAL A 247 21.64 8.24 -0.75
C VAL A 247 20.11 8.24 -0.92
N PRO A 248 19.49 7.28 -1.63
CA PRO A 248 18.03 7.16 -1.69
C PRO A 248 17.33 7.16 -0.34
N PHE A 249 17.85 6.41 0.65
CA PHE A 249 17.29 6.41 2.00
C PHE A 249 17.37 7.79 2.68
N LYS A 250 18.51 8.46 2.56
CA LYS A 250 18.69 9.81 3.10
C LYS A 250 17.77 10.83 2.42
N ASP A 251 17.70 10.78 1.11
CA ASP A 251 16.89 11.70 0.30
C ASP A 251 15.40 11.54 0.62
N PHE A 252 14.94 10.30 0.81
CA PHE A 252 13.58 10.03 1.25
C PHE A 252 13.29 10.59 2.64
N ALA A 253 14.19 10.37 3.60
CA ALA A 253 14.05 10.90 4.95
C ALA A 253 13.96 12.43 4.98
N LEU A 254 14.77 13.11 4.17
CA LEU A 254 14.76 14.57 4.09
C LEU A 254 13.51 15.09 3.36
N SER A 255 13.01 14.33 2.39
CA SER A 255 11.87 14.75 1.57
C SER A 255 10.54 14.57 2.30
N ILE A 256 10.38 13.51 3.11
CA ILE A 256 9.13 13.24 3.85
C ILE A 256 8.90 14.24 5.01
N LEU A 257 9.95 14.96 5.42
CA LEU A 257 9.89 15.98 6.48
C LEU A 257 9.58 17.40 5.96
N ARG A 258 9.50 17.59 4.64
CA ARG A 258 9.22 18.88 4.01
C ARG A 258 7.74 19.05 3.75
#